data_AF-A0A943GLV7-F1
#
_entry.id   AF-A0A943GLV7-F1
#
_cell.length_a   1.000
_cell.length_b   1.000
_cell.length_c   1.000
_cell.angle_alpha   90.00
_cell.angle_beta   90.00
_cell.angle_gamma   90.00
#
_symmetry.space_group_name_H-M   'P 1'
#
loop_
_entity.id
_entity.type
_entity.pdbx_description
1 polymer ?
#
loop_
_entity_poly.entity_id
_entity_poly.type
_entity_poly.pdbx_seq_one_letter_code
_entity_poly.pdbx_strand_id
1 'polypeptide(L)'
;MRKMNIKRKATKLTALILSITLLAATPVAAAEDTDFEGWDETTKEDAWSVYTTTDWRPFIKDLNIETANSSTGTVNISSKTTKLKDTVKDVLEKTDESVGIFKNVEYTDLMLCMIEELSGGNPSKDDPANVLRYITPNADPDKMNERKSIRTLFRRFADCETSHDGEINIYQNNESLQSCIQGVVFGTSYTRKNKNYSRENAVKFMEKYPDKLKGDPSASFAADAAAHYKTVMVGQAYEGQGDTEVAKKIVEAAYSQLGVPYVWGGTTPGVGLDCSGFTQYCHRMAGISIPRTSGPQGAGGKQVSDPRPGDICYHQGHVGIYIGNGLRIHAPHTGDVVKIAPVPAGDRFTRYW
;
A
#
# COMPACT_ATOMS: atom_id res chain seq x y z
N MET A 1 25.68 66.14 7.29
CA MET A 1 24.24 65.81 7.31
C MET A 1 24.10 64.34 7.75
N ARG A 2 23.65 64.13 8.99
CA ARG A 2 23.36 62.83 9.61
C ARG A 2 21.84 62.59 9.53
N LYS A 3 21.39 61.45 9.01
CA LYS A 3 20.15 60.78 9.44
C LYS A 3 20.42 59.26 9.36
N MET A 4 20.85 58.65 10.45
CA MET A 4 20.02 57.99 11.47
C MET A 4 19.15 56.86 10.90
N ASN A 5 19.76 55.66 10.90
CA ASN A 5 19.09 54.37 10.81
C ASN A 5 18.76 53.95 12.25
N ILE A 6 17.48 53.90 12.63
CA ILE A 6 17.01 53.53 13.97
C ILE A 6 16.05 52.35 13.83
N LYS A 7 16.53 51.17 14.26
CA LYS A 7 15.92 50.23 15.24
C LYS A 7 14.39 50.05 15.12
N ARG A 8 13.78 48.85 15.14
CA ARG A 8 14.01 47.69 16.03
C ARG A 8 12.81 46.73 15.87
N LYS A 9 13.03 45.44 16.18
CA LYS A 9 12.10 44.47 16.80
C LYS A 9 10.95 43.96 15.91
N ALA A 10 11.02 42.72 15.43
CA ALA A 10 10.73 41.46 16.15
C ALA A 10 9.23 41.15 16.20
N THR A 11 8.84 39.94 15.79
CA THR A 11 8.18 38.89 16.62
C THR A 11 7.32 37.97 15.73
N LYS A 12 7.69 36.68 15.69
CA LYS A 12 6.89 35.43 15.73
C LYS A 12 5.53 35.39 14.98
N LEU A 13 5.35 34.48 14.02
CA LEU A 13 4.86 33.08 14.16
C LEU A 13 3.33 32.97 14.08
N THR A 14 2.88 31.87 13.47
CA THR A 14 1.51 31.28 13.41
C THR A 14 0.57 31.89 12.36
N ALA A 15 0.18 31.21 11.29
CA ALA A 15 -0.46 29.90 11.09
C ALA A 15 -2.00 29.99 11.04
N LEU A 16 -2.52 29.48 9.91
CA LEU A 16 -3.72 28.65 9.76
C LEU A 16 -5.09 29.32 9.48
N ILE A 17 -5.77 28.70 8.50
CA ILE A 17 -7.20 28.28 8.45
C ILE A 17 -7.99 28.80 7.23
N LEU A 18 -8.58 27.81 6.53
CA LEU A 18 -9.76 27.79 5.65
C LEU A 18 -10.76 28.95 5.82
N SER A 19 -11.50 29.27 4.75
CA SER A 19 -12.98 29.26 4.82
C SER A 19 -13.66 29.39 3.45
N ILE A 20 -14.74 28.62 3.31
CA ILE A 20 -15.78 28.65 2.28
C ILE A 20 -16.79 29.77 2.60
N THR A 21 -17.34 30.38 1.54
CA THR A 21 -18.61 31.13 1.38
C THR A 21 -18.80 32.59 1.83
N LEU A 22 -19.37 33.32 0.85
CA LEU A 22 -20.22 34.51 0.84
C LEU A 22 -19.63 35.88 1.22
N LEU A 23 -19.53 36.78 0.24
CA LEU A 23 -20.26 38.05 0.32
C LEU A 23 -20.54 38.65 -1.07
N ALA A 24 -21.71 39.27 -1.14
CA ALA A 24 -22.32 39.90 -2.30
C ALA A 24 -21.62 41.20 -2.76
N ALA A 25 -21.77 41.43 -4.08
CA ALA A 25 -21.93 42.72 -4.77
C ALA A 25 -20.88 43.82 -4.56
N THR A 26 -20.02 43.99 -5.57
CA THR A 26 -19.70 45.28 -6.23
C THR A 26 -19.14 44.98 -7.63
N PRO A 27 -19.26 45.91 -8.61
CA PRO A 27 -19.55 45.56 -10.00
C PRO A 27 -18.32 45.07 -10.78
N VAL A 28 -18.61 44.18 -11.72
CA VAL A 28 -17.75 43.63 -12.77
C VAL A 28 -16.92 44.74 -13.43
N ALA A 29 -15.60 44.67 -13.24
CA ALA A 29 -14.64 45.05 -14.27
C ALA A 29 -14.14 43.73 -14.85
N ALA A 30 -14.66 43.38 -16.03
CA ALA A 30 -14.20 42.22 -16.77
C ALA A 30 -12.72 42.41 -17.13
N ALA A 31 -11.84 41.76 -16.38
CA ALA A 31 -10.55 41.37 -16.91
C ALA A 31 -10.86 40.21 -17.86
N GLU A 32 -10.62 40.44 -19.15
CA GLU A 32 -10.83 39.47 -20.22
C GLU A 32 -10.20 38.13 -19.83
N ASP A 33 -10.99 37.06 -19.94
CA ASP A 33 -10.51 35.69 -19.98
C ASP A 33 -9.40 35.62 -21.03
N THR A 34 -8.14 35.61 -20.60
CA THR A 34 -7.14 34.88 -21.37
C THR A 34 -7.47 33.42 -21.13
N ASP A 35 -8.26 32.88 -22.05
CA ASP A 35 -8.51 31.46 -22.16
C ASP A 35 -7.20 30.72 -21.88
N PHE A 36 -7.21 29.82 -20.90
CA PHE A 36 -6.16 28.82 -20.82
C PHE A 36 -6.25 28.03 -22.13
N GLU A 37 -5.37 28.37 -23.09
CA GLU A 37 -5.21 27.62 -24.33
C GLU A 37 -4.86 26.19 -23.92
N GLY A 38 -5.87 25.33 -23.97
CA GLY A 38 -5.73 23.93 -23.61
C GLY A 38 -4.69 23.23 -24.49
N TRP A 39 -4.36 22.02 -24.08
CA TRP A 39 -3.40 21.15 -24.76
C TRP A 39 -3.71 21.01 -26.26
N ASP A 40 -2.82 21.53 -27.11
CA ASP A 40 -2.83 21.35 -28.56
C ASP A 40 -1.59 20.55 -29.02
N GLU A 41 -1.55 20.17 -30.31
CA GLU A 41 -0.45 19.32 -30.83
C GLU A 41 0.92 19.98 -30.73
N THR A 42 0.99 21.31 -30.77
CA THR A 42 2.23 22.08 -30.68
C THR A 42 2.75 22.21 -29.24
N THR A 43 1.86 22.42 -28.28
CA THR A 43 2.18 22.53 -26.84
C THR A 43 2.38 21.17 -26.18
N LYS A 44 1.89 20.08 -26.78
CA LYS A 44 2.10 18.71 -26.33
C LYS A 44 3.55 18.25 -26.48
N GLU A 45 4.25 18.65 -27.54
CA GLU A 45 5.68 18.36 -27.70
C GLU A 45 6.52 19.15 -26.68
N ASP A 46 6.16 20.40 -26.40
CA ASP A 46 6.83 21.22 -25.39
C ASP A 46 6.58 20.71 -23.96
N ALA A 47 5.36 20.30 -23.64
CA ALA A 47 5.05 19.65 -22.37
C ALA A 47 5.77 18.30 -22.21
N TRP A 48 5.93 17.55 -23.32
CA TRP A 48 6.67 16.28 -23.34
C TRP A 48 8.18 16.50 -23.22
N SER A 49 8.72 17.53 -23.86
CA SER A 49 10.10 17.98 -23.70
C SER A 49 10.35 18.36 -22.24
N VAL A 50 9.53 19.24 -21.65
CA VAL A 50 9.62 19.61 -20.23
C VAL A 50 9.51 18.38 -19.33
N TYR A 51 8.60 17.44 -19.58
CA TYR A 51 8.49 16.21 -18.78
C TYR A 51 9.71 15.29 -18.91
N THR A 52 10.33 15.19 -20.08
CA THR A 52 11.48 14.29 -20.31
C THR A 52 12.83 14.93 -19.97
N THR A 53 12.92 16.25 -19.96
CA THR A 53 14.16 16.99 -19.67
C THR A 53 14.20 17.60 -18.28
N THR A 54 13.06 17.75 -17.60
CA THR A 54 13.04 18.21 -16.21
C THR A 54 13.68 17.16 -15.33
N ASP A 55 14.67 17.58 -14.54
CA ASP A 55 15.18 16.75 -13.47
C ASP A 55 14.12 16.70 -12.37
N TRP A 56 13.27 15.67 -12.43
CA TRP A 56 12.22 15.44 -11.44
C TRP A 56 12.77 14.92 -10.12
N ARG A 57 14.06 14.59 -10.00
CA ARG A 57 14.63 14.05 -8.76
C ARG A 57 14.37 14.93 -7.53
N PRO A 58 14.41 16.28 -7.57
CA PRO A 58 14.05 17.12 -6.44
C PRO A 58 12.56 17.05 -6.11
N PHE A 59 11.67 17.02 -7.11
CA PHE A 59 10.22 16.89 -6.89
C PHE A 59 9.82 15.50 -6.40
N ILE A 60 10.43 14.44 -6.95
CA ILE A 60 10.28 13.06 -6.48
C ILE A 60 10.91 12.93 -5.10
N LYS A 61 12.01 13.60 -4.81
CA LYS A 61 12.60 13.66 -3.48
C LYS A 61 11.70 14.41 -2.51
N ASP A 62 11.04 15.49 -2.90
CA ASP A 62 10.14 16.26 -2.05
C ASP A 62 8.78 15.56 -1.87
N LEU A 63 8.25 14.89 -2.90
CA LEU A 63 7.11 13.97 -2.82
C LEU A 63 7.45 12.72 -2.01
N ASN A 64 8.66 12.18 -2.16
CA ASN A 64 9.14 11.08 -1.32
C ASN A 64 9.51 11.56 0.07
N ILE A 65 9.82 12.83 0.30
CA ILE A 65 10.06 13.42 1.62
C ILE A 65 8.73 13.81 2.24
N GLU A 66 7.68 14.16 1.50
CA GLU A 66 6.33 14.32 2.05
C GLU A 66 5.67 12.96 2.28
N THR A 67 5.86 11.99 1.38
CA THR A 67 5.41 10.60 1.57
C THR A 67 6.22 9.95 2.68
N ALA A 68 7.56 10.05 2.67
CA ALA A 68 8.41 9.55 3.75
C ALA A 68 8.22 10.33 5.04
N ASN A 69 8.08 11.65 5.07
CA ASN A 69 7.82 12.38 6.32
C ASN A 69 6.37 12.19 6.81
N SER A 70 5.44 11.80 5.93
CA SER A 70 4.14 11.26 6.35
C SER A 70 4.22 9.80 6.81
N SER A 71 5.29 9.07 6.47
CA SER A 71 5.48 7.64 6.75
C SER A 71 6.73 7.28 7.56
N THR A 72 7.45 8.24 8.13
CA THR A 72 8.62 8.01 9.02
C THR A 72 8.29 8.22 10.49
N GLY A 73 7.03 8.53 10.80
CA GLY A 73 6.44 8.24 12.10
C GLY A 73 5.61 6.97 11.97
N THR A 74 6.07 5.86 12.56
CA THR A 74 5.24 4.70 12.95
C THR A 74 4.43 3.98 11.85
N VAL A 75 5.07 3.35 10.86
CA VAL A 75 4.41 2.34 9.98
C VAL A 75 4.99 0.94 10.18
N ASN A 76 5.60 0.68 11.34
CA ASN A 76 6.09 -0.65 11.73
C ASN A 76 5.18 -1.25 12.79
N ILE A 77 4.88 -2.55 12.67
CA ILE A 77 4.17 -3.27 13.72
C ILE A 77 4.99 -3.24 15.02
N SER A 78 4.34 -2.98 16.16
CA SER A 78 4.99 -3.00 17.47
C SER A 78 5.62 -4.35 17.80
N SER A 79 6.70 -4.33 18.60
CA SER A 79 7.36 -5.57 19.08
C SER A 79 6.43 -6.44 19.93
N LYS A 80 5.39 -5.87 20.53
CA LYS A 80 4.37 -6.62 21.27
C LYS A 80 3.49 -7.41 20.32
N THR A 81 3.04 -6.79 19.23
CA THR A 81 2.25 -7.47 18.21
C THR A 81 3.06 -8.53 17.48
N THR A 82 4.33 -8.27 17.13
CA THR A 82 5.19 -9.26 16.47
C THR A 82 5.35 -10.56 17.27
N LYS A 83 5.32 -10.51 18.61
CA LYS A 83 5.37 -11.70 19.47
C LYS A 83 4.17 -12.63 19.31
N LEU A 84 3.06 -12.13 18.76
CA LEU A 84 1.86 -12.93 18.51
C LEU A 84 1.99 -13.77 17.22
N LYS A 85 3.04 -13.58 16.41
CA LYS A 85 3.19 -14.22 15.08
C LYS A 85 3.00 -15.73 15.13
N ASP A 86 3.62 -16.40 16.08
CA ASP A 86 3.51 -17.86 16.22
C ASP A 86 2.10 -18.29 16.64
N THR A 87 1.47 -17.56 17.57
CA THR A 87 0.08 -17.83 17.96
C THR A 87 -0.88 -17.59 16.79
N VAL A 88 -0.70 -16.49 16.05
CA VAL A 88 -1.52 -16.17 14.86
C VAL A 88 -1.38 -17.28 13.83
N LYS A 89 -0.16 -17.67 13.49
CA LYS A 89 0.11 -18.75 12.55
C LYS A 89 -0.54 -20.06 13.00
N ASP A 90 -0.37 -20.45 14.26
CA ASP A 90 -0.96 -21.68 14.80
C ASP A 90 -2.50 -21.65 14.83
N VAL A 91 -3.11 -20.48 15.10
CA VAL A 91 -4.56 -20.30 15.02
C VAL A 91 -5.04 -20.45 13.57
N LEU A 92 -4.33 -19.86 12.61
CA LEU A 92 -4.66 -19.93 11.19
C LEU A 92 -4.51 -21.36 10.64
N GLU A 93 -3.46 -22.07 11.01
CA GLU A 93 -3.24 -23.49 10.64
C GLU A 93 -4.31 -24.42 11.18
N LYS A 94 -4.78 -24.18 12.41
CA LYS A 94 -5.77 -25.03 13.08
C LYS A 94 -7.22 -24.60 12.85
N THR A 95 -7.45 -23.50 12.14
CA THR A 95 -8.80 -23.07 11.80
C THR A 95 -9.29 -23.88 10.60
N ASP A 96 -10.45 -24.48 10.76
CA ASP A 96 -11.11 -25.39 9.80
C ASP A 96 -11.21 -24.77 8.40
N GLU A 97 -10.98 -25.58 7.36
CA GLU A 97 -11.08 -25.18 5.94
C GLU A 97 -12.48 -24.67 5.56
N SER A 98 -13.52 -25.03 6.31
CA SER A 98 -14.89 -24.52 6.17
C SER A 98 -15.04 -23.02 6.39
N VAL A 99 -14.01 -22.34 6.89
CA VAL A 99 -13.95 -20.87 6.97
C VAL A 99 -13.82 -20.22 5.59
N GLY A 100 -13.60 -21.01 4.52
CA GLY A 100 -13.74 -20.55 3.12
C GLY A 100 -12.58 -19.71 2.59
N ILE A 101 -11.59 -19.42 3.44
CA ILE A 101 -10.32 -18.80 3.05
C ILE A 101 -9.33 -19.93 2.73
N PHE A 102 -8.93 -20.06 1.47
CA PHE A 102 -7.83 -20.95 1.11
C PHE A 102 -6.50 -20.32 1.54
N LYS A 103 -5.60 -21.11 2.16
CA LYS A 103 -4.24 -20.74 2.60
C LYS A 103 -4.12 -19.81 3.81
N ASN A 104 -4.80 -20.15 4.91
CA ASN A 104 -4.85 -19.39 6.17
C ASN A 104 -3.52 -18.78 6.63
N VAL A 105 -2.39 -19.48 6.52
CA VAL A 105 -1.08 -18.97 6.99
C VAL A 105 -0.55 -17.75 6.23
N GLU A 106 -0.97 -17.54 4.98
CA GLU A 106 -0.54 -16.37 4.19
C GLU A 106 -1.13 -15.06 4.73
N TYR A 107 -2.22 -15.14 5.51
CA TYR A 107 -2.85 -14.01 6.18
C TYR A 107 -2.16 -13.63 7.50
N THR A 108 -1.12 -14.36 7.94
CA THR A 108 -0.46 -14.14 9.24
C THR A 108 -0.05 -12.68 9.42
N ASP A 109 0.64 -12.11 8.45
CA ASP A 109 1.12 -10.73 8.55
C ASP A 109 -0.01 -9.71 8.45
N LEU A 110 -1.06 -9.99 7.66
CA LEU A 110 -2.24 -9.12 7.59
C LEU A 110 -3.01 -9.12 8.92
N MET A 111 -3.14 -10.29 9.55
CA MET A 111 -3.76 -10.47 10.86
C MET A 111 -3.00 -9.70 11.93
N LEU A 112 -1.65 -9.73 11.92
CA LEU A 112 -0.83 -8.93 12.82
C LEU A 112 -1.05 -7.43 12.60
N CYS A 113 -1.16 -6.97 11.36
CA CYS A 113 -1.43 -5.56 11.05
C CYS A 113 -2.82 -5.11 11.56
N MET A 114 -3.85 -5.97 11.41
CA MET A 114 -5.16 -5.68 11.99
C MET A 114 -5.13 -5.65 13.53
N ILE A 115 -4.36 -6.53 14.17
CA ILE A 115 -4.18 -6.52 15.64
C ILE A 115 -3.47 -5.25 16.09
N GLU A 116 -2.43 -4.81 15.37
CA GLU A 116 -1.72 -3.55 15.65
C GLU A 116 -2.69 -2.37 15.68
N GLU A 117 -3.52 -2.24 14.64
CA GLU A 117 -4.50 -1.16 14.54
C GLU A 117 -5.60 -1.25 15.61
N LEU A 118 -6.17 -2.44 15.82
CA LEU A 118 -7.23 -2.63 16.81
C LEU A 118 -6.74 -2.36 18.24
N SER A 119 -5.48 -2.66 18.52
CA SER A 119 -4.86 -2.50 19.85
C SER A 119 -4.13 -1.17 20.05
N GLY A 120 -3.94 -0.36 19.00
CA GLY A 120 -3.09 0.82 19.04
C GLY A 120 -1.63 0.49 19.36
N GLY A 121 -1.14 -0.64 18.84
CA GLY A 121 0.23 -1.14 19.08
C GLY A 121 0.51 -1.65 20.48
N ASN A 122 -0.55 -1.93 21.26
CA ASN A 122 -0.43 -2.45 22.62
C ASN A 122 -1.44 -3.58 22.87
N PRO A 123 -1.29 -4.73 22.18
CA PRO A 123 -2.21 -5.85 22.35
C PRO A 123 -2.20 -6.34 23.80
N SER A 124 -3.40 -6.52 24.35
CA SER A 124 -3.56 -7.11 25.69
C SER A 124 -3.30 -8.61 25.65
N LYS A 125 -3.00 -9.20 26.81
CA LYS A 125 -2.74 -10.64 26.93
C LYS A 125 -3.99 -11.48 26.60
N ASP A 126 -5.15 -11.03 27.05
CA ASP A 126 -6.37 -11.83 26.99
C ASP A 126 -7.24 -11.47 25.78
N ASP A 127 -7.18 -10.23 25.31
CA ASP A 127 -7.90 -9.77 24.11
C ASP A 127 -6.98 -8.92 23.21
N PRO A 128 -5.96 -9.51 22.57
CA PRO A 128 -5.01 -8.78 21.72
C PRO A 128 -5.67 -8.02 20.57
N ALA A 129 -6.75 -8.55 19.99
CA ALA A 129 -7.45 -7.92 18.88
C ALA A 129 -8.59 -6.98 19.32
N ASN A 130 -8.75 -6.71 20.63
CA ASN A 130 -9.85 -5.91 21.17
C ASN A 130 -11.24 -6.34 20.64
N VAL A 131 -11.47 -7.67 20.53
CA VAL A 131 -12.73 -8.20 19.98
C VAL A 131 -13.92 -7.89 20.87
N LEU A 132 -13.72 -7.78 22.19
CA LEU A 132 -14.77 -7.36 23.13
C LEU A 132 -15.16 -5.89 22.94
N ARG A 133 -14.34 -5.09 22.29
CA ARG A 133 -14.68 -3.70 21.99
C ARG A 133 -15.38 -3.58 20.64
N TYR A 134 -14.80 -4.16 19.59
CA TYR A 134 -15.18 -3.86 18.21
C TYR A 134 -16.00 -4.93 17.50
N ILE A 135 -15.96 -6.19 17.95
CA ILE A 135 -16.53 -7.31 17.18
C ILE A 135 -17.68 -7.99 17.94
N THR A 136 -17.42 -8.44 19.17
CA THR A 136 -18.37 -9.17 20.01
C THR A 136 -18.43 -8.60 21.43
N PRO A 137 -18.97 -7.38 21.63
CA PRO A 137 -19.02 -6.75 22.94
C PRO A 137 -19.91 -7.43 23.97
N ASN A 138 -20.80 -8.31 23.53
CA ASN A 138 -21.66 -9.09 24.41
C ASN A 138 -21.03 -10.44 24.82
N ALA A 139 -19.80 -10.74 24.39
CA ALA A 139 -19.13 -11.96 24.78
C ALA A 139 -18.61 -11.87 26.22
N ASP A 140 -18.59 -13.02 26.90
CA ASP A 140 -18.11 -13.16 28.27
C ASP A 140 -16.59 -12.86 28.37
N PRO A 141 -16.18 -11.77 29.07
CA PRO A 141 -14.78 -11.38 29.18
C PRO A 141 -13.91 -12.43 29.88
N ASP A 142 -14.46 -13.15 30.85
CA ASP A 142 -13.71 -14.16 31.63
C ASP A 142 -13.38 -15.41 30.78
N LYS A 143 -14.12 -15.59 29.68
CA LYS A 143 -13.86 -16.64 28.69
C LYS A 143 -13.00 -16.16 27.52
N MET A 144 -12.54 -14.91 27.53
CA MET A 144 -11.66 -14.38 26.48
C MET A 144 -10.20 -14.72 26.78
N ASN A 145 -9.44 -15.05 25.73
CA ASN A 145 -8.00 -15.30 25.81
C ASN A 145 -7.37 -15.03 24.43
N GLU A 146 -6.03 -14.93 24.42
CA GLU A 146 -5.22 -14.62 23.22
C GLU A 146 -5.69 -15.37 21.96
N ARG A 147 -5.79 -16.69 22.05
CA ARG A 147 -6.20 -17.55 20.91
C ARG A 147 -7.64 -17.32 20.49
N LYS A 148 -8.55 -17.16 21.45
CA LYS A 148 -9.96 -16.93 21.15
C LYS A 148 -10.19 -15.57 20.52
N SER A 149 -9.47 -14.54 20.97
CA SER A 149 -9.47 -13.20 20.39
C SER A 149 -9.00 -13.23 18.92
N ILE A 150 -7.81 -13.76 18.66
CA ILE A 150 -7.24 -13.90 17.30
C ILE A 150 -8.17 -14.71 16.39
N ARG A 151 -8.70 -15.83 16.88
CA ARG A 151 -9.63 -16.67 16.10
C ARG A 151 -10.95 -15.96 15.78
N THR A 152 -11.44 -15.12 16.70
CA THR A 152 -12.67 -14.35 16.49
C THR A 152 -12.44 -13.26 15.44
N LEU A 153 -11.31 -12.57 15.51
CA LEU A 153 -10.88 -11.64 14.46
C LEU A 153 -10.79 -12.33 13.09
N PHE A 154 -10.13 -13.48 13.02
CA PHE A 154 -9.94 -14.21 11.76
C PHE A 154 -11.27 -14.64 11.14
N ARG A 155 -12.16 -15.25 11.93
CA ARG A 155 -13.50 -15.63 11.45
C ARG A 155 -14.31 -14.45 10.99
N ARG A 156 -14.25 -13.33 11.72
CA ARG A 156 -14.95 -12.10 11.32
C ARG A 156 -14.44 -11.59 9.97
N PHE A 157 -13.13 -11.60 9.77
CA PHE A 157 -12.53 -11.24 8.48
C PHE A 157 -12.95 -12.22 7.37
N ALA A 158 -12.99 -13.52 7.65
CA ALA A 158 -13.45 -14.54 6.71
C ALA A 158 -14.92 -14.41 6.32
N ASP A 159 -15.80 -14.06 7.26
CA ASP A 159 -17.20 -13.76 6.97
C ASP A 159 -17.31 -12.54 6.02
N CYS A 160 -16.40 -11.57 6.19
CA CYS A 160 -16.34 -10.38 5.34
C CYS A 160 -15.92 -10.75 3.91
N GLU A 161 -14.85 -11.53 3.77
CA GLU A 161 -14.35 -12.05 2.49
C GLU A 161 -15.40 -12.94 1.79
N THR A 162 -16.02 -13.87 2.50
CA THR A 162 -17.09 -14.75 1.95
C THR A 162 -18.30 -13.94 1.48
N SER A 163 -18.60 -12.84 2.15
CA SER A 163 -19.71 -11.96 1.79
C SER A 163 -19.38 -10.93 0.70
N HIS A 164 -18.12 -10.88 0.26
CA HIS A 164 -17.63 -9.89 -0.68
C HIS A 164 -17.76 -10.40 -2.13
N ASP A 165 -18.27 -9.55 -3.02
CA ASP A 165 -18.48 -9.87 -4.44
C ASP A 165 -17.40 -9.27 -5.35
N GLY A 166 -16.20 -9.07 -4.81
CA GLY A 166 -15.05 -8.53 -5.50
C GLY A 166 -13.83 -9.39 -5.35
N GLU A 167 -12.92 -9.30 -6.32
CA GLU A 167 -11.67 -10.04 -6.31
C GLU A 167 -10.78 -9.52 -5.19
N ILE A 168 -10.61 -10.34 -4.15
CA ILE A 168 -9.73 -10.06 -3.02
C ILE A 168 -8.36 -10.62 -3.34
N ASN A 169 -7.33 -9.79 -3.17
CA ASN A 169 -5.96 -10.21 -3.35
C ASN A 169 -5.11 -9.64 -2.22
N ILE A 170 -4.75 -10.51 -1.27
CA ILE A 170 -3.94 -10.14 -0.11
C ILE A 170 -2.65 -9.47 -0.55
N TYR A 171 -2.00 -9.98 -1.58
CA TYR A 171 -0.69 -9.50 -1.99
C TYR A 171 -0.74 -8.16 -2.72
N GLN A 172 -1.82 -7.88 -3.45
CA GLN A 172 -2.00 -6.55 -4.06
C GLN A 172 -2.43 -5.49 -3.05
N ASN A 173 -2.94 -5.90 -1.88
CA ASN A 173 -3.54 -5.00 -0.91
C ASN A 173 -4.62 -4.10 -1.53
N ASN A 174 -5.43 -4.70 -2.41
CA ASN A 174 -6.38 -3.99 -3.26
C ASN A 174 -7.59 -3.44 -2.48
N GLU A 175 -8.37 -2.56 -3.11
CA GLU A 175 -9.52 -1.91 -2.45
C GLU A 175 -10.60 -2.92 -1.99
N SER A 176 -10.73 -4.05 -2.68
CA SER A 176 -11.59 -5.18 -2.28
C SER A 176 -11.14 -5.78 -0.95
N LEU A 177 -9.84 -6.05 -0.79
CA LEU A 177 -9.27 -6.54 0.46
C LEU A 177 -9.49 -5.51 1.57
N GLN A 178 -9.20 -4.24 1.30
CA GLN A 178 -9.41 -3.16 2.25
C GLN A 178 -10.88 -3.03 2.66
N SER A 179 -11.83 -3.31 1.76
CA SER A 179 -13.25 -3.34 2.12
C SER A 179 -13.52 -4.43 3.16
N CYS A 180 -12.96 -5.62 2.96
CA CYS A 180 -13.07 -6.74 3.91
C CYS A 180 -12.42 -6.44 5.25
N ILE A 181 -11.24 -5.79 5.25
CA ILE A 181 -10.58 -5.31 6.47
C ILE A 181 -11.51 -4.34 7.21
N GLN A 182 -12.05 -3.32 6.54
CA GLN A 182 -12.97 -2.36 7.16
C GLN A 182 -14.24 -3.06 7.69
N GLY A 183 -14.70 -4.09 6.97
CA GLY A 183 -15.80 -4.96 7.36
C GLY A 183 -15.59 -5.67 8.70
N VAL A 184 -14.36 -5.84 9.18
CA VAL A 184 -14.11 -6.44 10.49
C VAL A 184 -14.85 -5.68 11.58
N VAL A 185 -14.69 -4.35 11.58
CA VAL A 185 -15.26 -3.44 12.58
C VAL A 185 -16.65 -2.90 12.21
N PHE A 186 -17.00 -2.88 10.92
CA PHE A 186 -18.32 -2.40 10.45
C PHE A 186 -19.34 -3.53 10.17
N GLY A 187 -18.84 -4.76 10.06
CA GLY A 187 -19.57 -5.98 9.74
C GLY A 187 -19.82 -6.23 8.27
N THR A 188 -20.25 -7.47 7.97
CA THR A 188 -20.45 -7.97 6.60
C THR A 188 -21.50 -7.19 5.80
N SER A 189 -22.34 -6.39 6.46
CA SER A 189 -23.26 -5.50 5.75
C SER A 189 -22.57 -4.33 5.07
N TYR A 190 -21.38 -3.94 5.54
CA TYR A 190 -20.54 -2.94 4.88
C TYR A 190 -19.92 -3.49 3.60
N THR A 191 -19.31 -4.68 3.67
CA THR A 191 -18.60 -5.32 2.56
C THR A 191 -19.52 -5.68 1.42
N ARG A 192 -20.74 -6.17 1.71
CA ARG A 192 -21.77 -6.42 0.69
C ARG A 192 -22.22 -5.16 -0.06
N LYS A 193 -22.09 -3.98 0.55
CA LYS A 193 -22.52 -2.70 -0.03
C LYS A 193 -21.39 -1.96 -0.73
N ASN A 194 -20.15 -2.20 -0.32
CA ASN A 194 -18.98 -1.49 -0.79
C ASN A 194 -17.98 -2.51 -1.32
N LYS A 195 -18.01 -2.76 -2.63
CA LYS A 195 -17.05 -3.66 -3.28
C LYS A 195 -15.61 -3.15 -3.18
N ASN A 196 -15.44 -1.83 -3.16
CA ASN A 196 -14.14 -1.19 -3.00
C ASN A 196 -14.17 -0.29 -1.76
N TYR A 197 -13.12 -0.35 -0.96
CA TYR A 197 -12.91 0.59 0.11
C TYR A 197 -12.61 1.98 -0.42
N SER A 198 -13.24 2.98 0.18
CA SER A 198 -12.74 4.34 0.22
C SER A 198 -13.05 4.93 1.58
N ARG A 199 -12.21 5.86 2.06
CA ARG A 199 -12.47 6.55 3.32
C ARG A 199 -13.83 7.26 3.31
N GLU A 200 -14.22 7.79 2.17
CA GLU A 200 -15.52 8.44 1.98
C GLU A 200 -16.68 7.47 2.19
N ASN A 201 -16.63 6.28 1.59
CA ASN A 201 -17.67 5.26 1.76
C ASN A 201 -17.73 4.75 3.21
N ALA A 202 -16.58 4.63 3.87
CA ALA A 202 -16.51 4.28 5.29
C ALA A 202 -17.19 5.35 6.17
N VAL A 203 -16.88 6.63 5.98
CA VAL A 203 -17.52 7.75 6.71
C VAL A 203 -19.03 7.77 6.48
N LYS A 204 -19.48 7.68 5.21
CA LYS A 204 -20.92 7.62 4.87
C LYS A 204 -21.63 6.46 5.55
N PHE A 205 -20.96 5.31 5.66
CA PHE A 205 -21.54 4.16 6.36
C PHE A 205 -21.68 4.42 7.86
N MET A 206 -20.69 5.05 8.49
CA MET A 206 -20.75 5.40 9.91
C MET A 206 -21.89 6.37 10.22
N GLU A 207 -22.04 7.42 9.41
CA GLU A 207 -23.11 8.41 9.55
C GLU A 207 -24.50 7.78 9.37
N LYS A 208 -24.62 6.83 8.43
CA LYS A 208 -25.90 6.20 8.09
C LYS A 208 -26.31 5.09 9.07
N TYR A 209 -25.36 4.42 9.70
CA TYR A 209 -25.62 3.23 10.54
C TYR A 209 -24.88 3.27 11.88
N PRO A 210 -24.99 4.34 12.69
CA PRO A 210 -24.27 4.46 13.96
C PRO A 210 -24.58 3.30 14.93
N ASP A 211 -25.83 2.86 15.00
CA ASP A 211 -26.26 1.78 15.91
C ASP A 211 -25.63 0.41 15.60
N LYS A 212 -25.14 0.22 14.37
CA LYS A 212 -24.49 -1.02 13.95
C LYS A 212 -23.03 -1.09 14.38
N LEU A 213 -22.40 0.04 14.66
CA LEU A 213 -21.01 0.12 15.05
C LEU A 213 -20.84 -0.24 16.52
N LYS A 214 -19.65 -0.75 16.88
CA LYS A 214 -19.27 -1.13 18.24
C LYS A 214 -17.91 -0.54 18.58
N GLY A 215 -17.80 0.08 19.74
CA GLY A 215 -16.51 0.56 20.27
C GLY A 215 -15.91 1.79 19.58
N ASP A 216 -16.71 2.53 18.81
CA ASP A 216 -16.33 3.72 18.03
C ASP A 216 -15.17 3.47 17.05
N PRO A 217 -15.38 2.62 16.03
CA PRO A 217 -14.32 2.23 15.10
C PRO A 217 -13.93 3.35 14.14
N SER A 218 -12.66 3.38 13.73
CA SER A 218 -12.16 4.36 12.76
C SER A 218 -12.60 4.06 11.32
N ALA A 219 -12.93 5.09 10.55
CA ALA A 219 -13.11 5.00 9.09
C ALA A 219 -11.81 4.72 8.32
N SER A 220 -10.65 4.96 8.94
CA SER A 220 -9.33 4.70 8.34
C SER A 220 -8.76 3.33 8.67
N PHE A 221 -9.44 2.52 9.50
CA PHE A 221 -8.92 1.23 9.98
C PHE A 221 -8.33 0.36 8.87
N ALA A 222 -9.03 0.23 7.74
CA ALA A 222 -8.51 -0.54 6.61
C ALA A 222 -7.30 0.10 5.93
N ALA A 223 -7.28 1.42 5.77
CA ALA A 223 -6.15 2.13 5.17
C ALA A 223 -4.89 2.01 6.05
N ASP A 224 -5.04 2.12 7.36
CA ASP A 224 -3.94 2.06 8.33
C ASP A 224 -3.38 0.62 8.40
N ALA A 225 -4.25 -0.38 8.52
CA ALA A 225 -3.85 -1.79 8.49
C ALA A 225 -3.19 -2.17 7.15
N ALA A 226 -3.70 -1.64 6.03
CA ALA A 226 -3.13 -1.82 4.71
C ALA A 226 -1.73 -1.18 4.59
N ALA A 227 -1.52 -0.01 5.17
CA ALA A 227 -0.21 0.65 5.18
C ALA A 227 0.82 -0.17 5.98
N HIS A 228 0.43 -0.70 7.14
CA HIS A 228 1.25 -1.64 7.91
C HIS A 228 1.56 -2.90 7.12
N TYR A 229 0.55 -3.52 6.48
CA TYR A 229 0.75 -4.73 5.72
C TYR A 229 1.70 -4.53 4.54
N LYS A 230 1.56 -3.42 3.80
CA LYS A 230 2.49 -3.04 2.74
C LYS A 230 3.93 -2.92 3.28
N THR A 231 4.10 -2.27 4.43
CA THR A 231 5.43 -2.08 5.04
C THR A 231 6.04 -3.39 5.51
N VAL A 232 5.25 -4.32 6.02
CA VAL A 232 5.71 -5.65 6.46
C VAL A 232 6.13 -6.50 5.26
N MET A 233 5.34 -6.49 4.19
CA MET A 233 5.66 -7.21 2.95
C MET A 233 6.91 -6.64 2.27
N VAL A 234 7.16 -5.33 2.41
CA VAL A 234 8.42 -4.69 2.04
C VAL A 234 9.55 -5.09 3.01
N GLY A 235 9.33 -5.00 4.32
CA GLY A 235 10.33 -5.25 5.37
C GLY A 235 10.85 -6.70 5.42
N GLN A 236 9.97 -7.69 5.26
CA GLN A 236 10.35 -9.12 5.22
C GLN A 236 11.21 -9.46 4.00
N ALA A 237 11.18 -8.64 2.95
CA ALA A 237 12.09 -8.76 1.83
C ALA A 237 13.56 -8.46 2.22
N TYR A 238 13.82 -7.94 3.43
CA TYR A 238 15.16 -7.53 3.87
C TYR A 238 15.70 -8.27 5.11
N GLU A 239 14.97 -9.24 5.67
CA GLU A 239 15.48 -10.08 6.77
C GLU A 239 16.35 -11.23 6.22
N GLY A 240 17.55 -10.88 5.75
CA GLY A 240 18.53 -11.85 5.24
C GLY A 240 19.87 -11.17 4.97
N GLN A 241 20.96 -11.80 5.44
CA GLN A 241 22.32 -11.26 5.41
C GLN A 241 22.73 -10.61 4.08
N GLY A 242 23.03 -9.30 4.14
CA GLY A 242 23.91 -8.61 3.20
C GLY A 242 23.25 -7.79 2.08
N ASP A 243 21.97 -7.42 2.18
CA ASP A 243 21.29 -6.77 1.07
C ASP A 243 21.44 -5.23 1.07
N THR A 244 22.19 -4.81 0.06
CA THR A 244 22.57 -3.43 -0.25
C THR A 244 21.34 -2.53 -0.44
N GLU A 245 21.48 -1.24 -0.10
CA GLU A 245 20.51 -0.16 -0.38
C GLU A 245 19.94 -0.19 -1.82
N VAL A 246 20.66 -0.80 -2.76
CA VAL A 246 20.25 -1.02 -4.15
C VAL A 246 19.06 -1.98 -4.25
N ALA A 247 19.14 -3.17 -3.62
CA ALA A 247 18.04 -4.14 -3.58
C ALA A 247 16.77 -3.51 -2.99
N LYS A 248 16.97 -2.68 -1.96
CA LYS A 248 15.88 -1.93 -1.33
C LYS A 248 15.14 -1.05 -2.31
N LYS A 249 15.87 -0.20 -3.05
CA LYS A 249 15.29 0.69 -4.06
C LYS A 249 14.57 -0.05 -5.18
N ILE A 250 15.08 -1.20 -5.63
CA ILE A 250 14.43 -2.01 -6.67
C ILE A 250 13.05 -2.47 -6.20
N VAL A 251 12.98 -3.02 -4.98
CA VAL A 251 11.73 -3.56 -4.43
C VAL A 251 10.75 -2.45 -4.06
N GLU A 252 11.19 -1.34 -3.46
CA GLU A 252 10.34 -0.17 -3.22
C GLU A 252 9.76 0.39 -4.52
N ALA A 253 10.58 0.48 -5.58
CA ALA A 253 10.11 0.86 -6.90
C ALA A 253 9.09 -0.14 -7.43
N ALA A 254 9.29 -1.45 -7.25
CA ALA A 254 8.33 -2.47 -7.65
C ALA A 254 6.96 -2.29 -6.94
N TYR A 255 6.96 -2.08 -5.62
CA TYR A 255 5.74 -1.84 -4.84
C TYR A 255 5.04 -0.52 -5.22
N SER A 256 5.78 0.49 -5.66
CA SER A 256 5.20 1.77 -6.11
C SER A 256 4.35 1.63 -7.38
N GLN A 257 4.50 0.53 -8.12
CA GLN A 257 3.80 0.30 -9.38
C GLN A 257 2.60 -0.63 -9.26
N LEU A 258 2.26 -1.14 -8.07
CA LEU A 258 1.08 -1.98 -7.89
C LEU A 258 -0.18 -1.28 -8.40
N GLY A 259 -1.00 -2.00 -9.18
CA GLY A 259 -2.22 -1.47 -9.79
C GLY A 259 -2.01 -0.75 -11.12
N VAL A 260 -0.76 -0.47 -11.54
CA VAL A 260 -0.50 0.15 -12.85
C VAL A 260 -0.94 -0.81 -13.97
N PRO A 261 -1.74 -0.36 -14.95
CA PRO A 261 -2.19 -1.21 -16.05
C PRO A 261 -1.04 -1.77 -16.89
N TYR A 262 -1.22 -3.01 -17.36
CA TYR A 262 -0.32 -3.56 -18.35
C TYR A 262 -0.57 -2.91 -19.71
N VAL A 263 0.51 -2.43 -20.34
CA VAL A 263 0.49 -1.94 -21.72
C VAL A 263 1.63 -2.61 -22.47
N TRP A 264 1.34 -3.31 -23.57
CA TRP A 264 2.36 -3.93 -24.41
C TRP A 264 3.33 -2.87 -24.94
N GLY A 265 4.63 -3.04 -24.70
CA GLY A 265 5.64 -2.02 -25.02
C GLY A 265 5.74 -0.88 -23.99
N GLY A 266 4.87 -0.86 -22.98
CA GLY A 266 4.78 0.18 -21.96
C GLY A 266 6.04 0.28 -21.10
N THR A 267 6.50 1.51 -20.88
CA THR A 267 7.69 1.84 -20.06
C THR A 267 7.45 3.00 -19.11
N THR A 268 6.20 3.45 -18.97
CA THR A 268 5.83 4.67 -18.26
C THR A 268 5.31 4.31 -16.87
N PRO A 269 6.08 4.57 -15.79
CA PRO A 269 5.64 4.30 -14.43
C PRO A 269 4.35 5.05 -14.10
N GLY A 270 3.47 4.45 -13.30
CA GLY A 270 2.17 5.03 -12.92
C GLY A 270 1.10 5.04 -14.02
N VAL A 271 1.46 4.80 -15.29
CA VAL A 271 0.54 4.92 -16.43
C VAL A 271 0.35 3.60 -17.16
N GLY A 272 1.45 2.94 -17.54
CA GLY A 272 1.38 1.74 -18.36
C GLY A 272 2.74 1.06 -18.53
N LEU A 273 2.82 -0.19 -18.13
CA LEU A 273 4.07 -0.98 -18.11
C LEU A 273 3.86 -2.35 -18.75
N ASP A 274 4.83 -2.84 -19.53
CA ASP A 274 4.95 -4.29 -19.78
C ASP A 274 5.92 -4.96 -18.79
N CYS A 275 6.01 -6.29 -18.81
CA CYS A 275 6.82 -7.06 -17.86
C CYS A 275 8.26 -6.55 -17.77
N SER A 276 8.89 -6.34 -18.92
CA SER A 276 10.29 -5.91 -19.03
C SER A 276 10.49 -4.41 -18.87
N GLY A 277 9.50 -3.58 -19.20
CA GLY A 277 9.49 -2.15 -18.90
C GLY A 277 9.35 -1.88 -17.40
N PHE A 278 8.56 -2.71 -16.70
CA PHE A 278 8.41 -2.70 -15.25
C PHE A 278 9.73 -3.03 -14.54
N THR A 279 10.37 -4.16 -14.86
CA THR A 279 11.65 -4.53 -14.24
C THR A 279 12.76 -3.52 -14.55
N GLN A 280 12.76 -2.96 -15.77
CA GLN A 280 13.69 -1.91 -16.19
C GLN A 280 13.50 -0.63 -15.38
N TYR A 281 12.26 -0.22 -15.11
CA TYR A 281 11.98 0.89 -14.21
C TYR A 281 12.52 0.62 -12.81
N CYS A 282 12.25 -0.54 -12.22
CA CYS A 282 12.67 -0.87 -10.86
C CYS A 282 14.19 -0.81 -10.70
N HIS A 283 14.93 -1.39 -11.67
CA HIS A 283 16.39 -1.34 -11.67
C HIS A 283 16.93 0.07 -11.91
N ARG A 284 16.28 0.86 -12.77
CA ARG A 284 16.66 2.26 -13.02
C ARG A 284 16.54 3.12 -11.76
N MET A 285 15.52 2.89 -10.93
CA MET A 285 15.37 3.60 -9.64
C MET A 285 16.51 3.30 -8.66
N ALA A 286 17.14 2.14 -8.80
CA ALA A 286 18.33 1.77 -8.05
C ALA A 286 19.65 2.16 -8.76
N GLY A 287 19.59 2.87 -9.89
CA GLY A 287 20.75 3.30 -10.67
C GLY A 287 21.33 2.24 -11.61
N ILE A 288 20.61 1.13 -11.84
CA ILE A 288 21.06 0.01 -12.68
C ILE A 288 20.34 0.05 -14.03
N SER A 289 21.12 0.05 -15.11
CA SER A 289 20.60 -0.07 -16.47
C SER A 289 20.55 -1.54 -16.89
N ILE A 290 19.37 -2.02 -17.29
CA ILE A 290 19.17 -3.37 -17.81
C ILE A 290 18.53 -3.33 -19.22
N PRO A 291 18.69 -4.39 -20.03
CA PRO A 291 18.10 -4.46 -21.37
C PRO A 291 16.59 -4.23 -21.39
N ARG A 292 16.04 -3.81 -22.52
CA ARG A 292 14.60 -3.51 -22.65
C ARG A 292 13.70 -4.74 -22.65
N THR A 293 14.18 -5.87 -23.17
CA THR A 293 13.34 -7.05 -23.44
C THR A 293 13.62 -8.18 -22.44
N SER A 294 12.59 -8.99 -22.15
CA SER A 294 12.63 -10.04 -21.12
C SER A 294 13.72 -11.09 -21.33
N GLY A 295 13.93 -11.55 -22.56
CA GLY A 295 14.97 -12.53 -22.89
C GLY A 295 16.38 -12.08 -22.50
N PRO A 296 16.86 -10.92 -23.01
CA PRO A 296 18.13 -10.34 -22.60
C PRO A 296 18.22 -10.01 -21.10
N GLN A 297 17.13 -9.58 -20.47
CA GLN A 297 17.14 -9.36 -19.02
C GLN A 297 17.38 -10.66 -18.23
N GLY A 298 16.71 -11.74 -18.60
CA GLY A 298 16.85 -13.06 -17.96
C GLY A 298 18.16 -13.78 -18.30
N ALA A 299 18.77 -13.47 -19.44
CA ALA A 299 20.07 -14.02 -19.84
C ALA A 299 21.27 -13.18 -19.37
N GLY A 300 21.05 -11.90 -19.07
CA GLY A 300 22.06 -11.02 -18.51
C GLY A 300 22.31 -11.28 -17.02
N GLY A 301 22.98 -10.33 -16.36
CA GLY A 301 23.30 -10.38 -14.93
C GLY A 301 24.04 -11.65 -14.47
N LYS A 302 24.02 -11.91 -13.17
CA LYS A 302 24.52 -13.15 -12.55
C LYS A 302 23.36 -14.10 -12.26
N GLN A 303 23.38 -15.30 -12.82
CA GLN A 303 22.42 -16.34 -12.47
C GLN A 303 22.62 -16.79 -11.01
N VAL A 304 21.53 -16.89 -10.26
CA VAL A 304 21.55 -17.29 -8.84
C VAL A 304 20.55 -18.40 -8.54
N SER A 305 20.91 -19.28 -7.62
CA SER A 305 20.03 -20.34 -7.08
C SER A 305 19.49 -20.01 -5.69
N ASP A 306 20.02 -18.96 -5.05
CA ASP A 306 19.59 -18.39 -3.78
C ASP A 306 19.02 -16.99 -4.06
N PRO A 307 17.76 -16.91 -4.52
CA PRO A 307 17.18 -15.65 -4.94
C PRO A 307 16.97 -14.74 -3.74
N ARG A 308 17.28 -13.46 -3.94
CA ARG A 308 17.11 -12.41 -2.95
C ARG A 308 16.25 -11.28 -3.50
N PRO A 309 15.53 -10.55 -2.65
CA PRO A 309 14.65 -9.51 -3.12
C PRO A 309 15.36 -8.46 -3.95
N GLY A 310 14.75 -8.07 -5.08
CA GLY A 310 15.39 -7.25 -6.11
C GLY A 310 15.99 -8.06 -7.28
N ASP A 311 16.15 -9.38 -7.15
CA ASP A 311 16.51 -10.24 -8.28
C ASP A 311 15.38 -10.31 -9.32
N ILE A 312 15.74 -10.52 -10.58
CA ILE A 312 14.78 -10.78 -11.66
C ILE A 312 14.46 -12.28 -11.65
N CYS A 313 13.17 -12.61 -11.54
CA CYS A 313 12.67 -13.94 -11.89
C CYS A 313 12.29 -13.96 -13.38
N TYR A 314 12.68 -15.00 -14.09
CA TYR A 314 12.55 -15.10 -15.54
C TYR A 314 12.11 -16.50 -15.98
N HIS A 315 11.18 -16.51 -16.93
CA HIS A 315 10.92 -17.64 -17.81
C HIS A 315 10.74 -17.16 -19.25
N GLN A 316 10.70 -18.08 -20.21
CA GLN A 316 10.59 -17.71 -21.62
C GLN A 316 9.40 -16.77 -21.85
N GLY A 317 9.69 -15.54 -22.31
CA GLY A 317 8.71 -14.51 -22.61
C GLY A 317 8.35 -13.57 -21.44
N HIS A 318 8.77 -13.83 -20.20
CA HIS A 318 8.29 -13.06 -19.04
C HIS A 318 9.36 -12.80 -17.98
N VAL A 319 9.23 -11.67 -17.29
CA VAL A 319 10.09 -11.28 -16.17
C VAL A 319 9.27 -10.64 -15.04
N GLY A 320 9.80 -10.70 -13.82
CA GLY A 320 9.29 -9.99 -12.65
C GLY A 320 10.41 -9.72 -11.63
N ILE A 321 10.11 -8.92 -10.61
CA ILE A 321 11.01 -8.65 -9.49
C ILE A 321 10.67 -9.60 -8.35
N TYR A 322 11.62 -10.43 -7.93
CA TYR A 322 11.50 -11.26 -6.75
C TYR A 322 11.46 -10.38 -5.50
N ILE A 323 10.55 -10.68 -4.57
CA ILE A 323 10.34 -9.89 -3.33
C ILE A 323 10.47 -10.75 -2.06
N GLY A 324 10.97 -11.98 -2.19
CA GLY A 324 11.14 -12.90 -1.05
C GLY A 324 9.97 -13.87 -0.91
N ASN A 325 10.10 -14.86 -0.03
CA ASN A 325 9.04 -15.83 0.32
C ASN A 325 8.39 -16.53 -0.89
N GLY A 326 9.11 -16.73 -1.99
CA GLY A 326 8.55 -17.33 -3.20
C GLY A 326 7.59 -16.41 -3.97
N LEU A 327 7.62 -15.10 -3.73
CA LEU A 327 6.75 -14.10 -4.34
C LEU A 327 7.51 -13.18 -5.31
N ARG A 328 6.81 -12.67 -6.32
CA ARG A 328 7.29 -11.65 -7.26
C ARG A 328 6.26 -10.55 -7.47
N ILE A 329 6.71 -9.35 -7.81
CA ILE A 329 5.89 -8.33 -8.47
C ILE A 329 6.15 -8.43 -9.97
N HIS A 330 5.09 -8.41 -10.78
CA HIS A 330 5.20 -8.42 -12.24
C HIS A 330 4.07 -7.65 -12.91
N ALA A 331 4.30 -7.20 -14.15
CA ALA A 331 3.25 -6.78 -15.06
C ALA A 331 2.89 -7.97 -15.97
N PRO A 332 1.75 -8.67 -15.76
CA PRO A 332 1.46 -9.98 -16.33
C PRO A 332 1.18 -9.97 -17.84
N HIS A 333 0.09 -9.33 -18.27
CA HIS A 333 -0.38 -9.30 -19.66
C HIS A 333 -1.46 -8.22 -19.84
N THR A 334 -1.82 -7.94 -21.10
CA THR A 334 -2.88 -7.00 -21.45
C THR A 334 -4.20 -7.34 -20.74
N GLY A 335 -4.90 -6.32 -20.26
CA GLY A 335 -6.17 -6.47 -19.53
C GLY A 335 -6.01 -6.71 -18.02
N ASP A 336 -4.78 -6.68 -17.52
CA ASP A 336 -4.45 -6.89 -16.11
C ASP A 336 -3.48 -5.80 -15.62
N VAL A 337 -3.14 -5.80 -14.34
CA VAL A 337 -2.33 -4.77 -13.68
C VAL A 337 -1.07 -5.35 -13.07
N VAL A 338 -0.09 -4.49 -12.79
CA VAL A 338 1.08 -4.83 -11.99
C VAL A 338 0.62 -5.34 -10.62
N LYS A 339 1.04 -6.55 -10.27
CA LYS A 339 0.59 -7.25 -9.07
C LYS A 339 1.66 -8.11 -8.45
N ILE A 340 1.48 -8.42 -7.17
CA ILE A 340 2.21 -9.51 -6.54
C ILE A 340 1.56 -10.84 -6.93
N ALA A 341 2.40 -11.83 -7.22
CA ALA A 341 2.01 -13.20 -7.50
C ALA A 341 3.09 -14.17 -7.00
N PRO A 342 2.77 -15.46 -6.78
CA PRO A 342 3.77 -16.50 -6.59
C PRO A 342 4.74 -16.57 -7.77
N VAL A 343 6.00 -16.89 -7.49
CA VAL A 343 6.97 -17.24 -8.53
C VAL A 343 6.61 -18.61 -9.10
N PRO A 344 6.40 -18.74 -10.42
CA PRO A 344 6.16 -20.02 -11.06
C PRO A 344 7.30 -21.01 -10.84
N ALA A 345 6.95 -22.29 -10.72
CA ALA A 345 7.93 -23.36 -10.68
C ALA A 345 8.74 -23.37 -11.99
N GLY A 346 10.07 -23.34 -11.89
CA GLY A 346 10.98 -23.36 -13.04
C GLY A 346 11.48 -21.98 -13.48
N ASP A 347 11.02 -20.89 -12.87
CA ASP A 347 11.64 -19.58 -13.06
C ASP A 347 13.12 -19.62 -12.65
N ARG A 348 13.96 -18.99 -13.48
CA ARG A 348 15.39 -18.77 -13.19
C ARG A 348 15.55 -17.38 -12.59
N PHE A 349 16.56 -17.22 -11.75
CA PHE A 349 16.81 -15.95 -11.07
C PHE A 349 18.11 -15.33 -11.54
N THR A 350 18.06 -14.02 -11.78
CA THR A 350 19.19 -13.23 -12.25
C THR A 350 19.36 -12.00 -11.36
N ARG A 351 20.57 -11.82 -10.82
CA ARG A 351 20.96 -10.69 -9.99
C ARG A 351 21.78 -9.67 -10.79
N TYR A 352 21.41 -8.40 -10.68
CA TYR A 352 22.09 -7.28 -11.32
C TYR A 352 22.82 -6.33 -10.34
N TRP A 353 22.77 -6.64 -9.05
CA TRP A 353 23.28 -5.80 -7.96
C TRP A 353 24.23 -6.56 -7.03
#